data_AF-A0A558BL67-F1
#
_entry.id   AF-A0A558BL67-F1
#
_cell.length_a   1.000
_cell.length_b   1.000
_cell.length_c   1.000
_cell.angle_alpha   90.00
_cell.angle_beta   90.00
_cell.angle_gamma   90.00
#
_symmetry.space_group_name_H-M   'P 1'
#
loop_
_entity.id
_entity.type
_entity.pdbx_description
1 polymer ?
#
loop_
_entity_poly.entity_id
_entity_poly.type
_entity_poly.pdbx_seq_one_letter_code
_entity_poly.pdbx_strand_id
1 'polypeptide(L)'
;MKSSKFYVLVLSGLLGALTFASSCSKDNDDTAPVGNVDKTKLTALIDSVTVGYNAAVEGNKPGNYAPGAKANLKTALDLSTVTKNDASYNQAAVNATVANLRRAVTAFKSALVQEVSVANLVAQWKFEGNANDATTNANNGTLKSGPTGPGTAPGDGGTLPMLVADRFGQAGQAYEFNNGAYIEVPYKAALNPQALTISLWCKRFDGNDANYLVSLNRWQSYKFQLQGAGKPFLTVGTTSTIADKDADSGIVPINTWTHVAVSYTDGSMKFYINGALVKTWTDVKGPLKTAPQAVPLCIGQQLPKDVYNSTPTGGQATGYFDYYGPAFFKGQIDDIRLYNRALTDAEVQSIYTIEK
;
A
#
# COMPACT_ATOMS: atom_id res chain seq x y z
N MET A 1 9.84 -22.59 -5.66
CA MET A 1 8.53 -22.61 -4.94
C MET A 1 8.41 -23.65 -3.82
N LYS A 2 9.13 -24.79 -3.83
CA LYS A 2 9.01 -25.82 -2.76
C LYS A 2 9.73 -25.48 -1.43
N SER A 3 10.85 -24.74 -1.44
CA SER A 3 11.58 -24.42 -0.19
C SER A 3 10.95 -23.26 0.62
N SER A 4 10.38 -22.25 -0.05
CA SER A 4 9.74 -21.09 0.62
C SER A 4 8.55 -21.48 1.52
N LYS A 5 7.73 -22.45 1.10
CA LYS A 5 6.65 -22.99 1.94
C LYS A 5 7.17 -23.72 3.18
N PHE A 6 8.36 -24.31 3.10
CA PHE A 6 8.97 -25.08 4.18
C PHE A 6 9.44 -24.17 5.34
N TYR A 7 10.03 -23.01 5.04
CA TYR A 7 10.49 -22.07 6.07
C TYR A 7 9.36 -21.32 6.77
N VAL A 8 8.28 -20.98 6.05
CA VAL A 8 7.07 -20.40 6.64
C VAL A 8 6.41 -21.40 7.61
N LEU A 9 6.41 -22.71 7.29
CA LEU A 9 5.87 -23.75 8.16
C LEU A 9 6.66 -23.91 9.47
N VAL A 10 7.98 -23.75 9.45
CA VAL A 10 8.81 -23.89 10.67
C VAL A 10 8.50 -22.78 11.68
N LEU A 11 8.38 -21.51 11.24
CA LEU A 11 8.10 -20.41 12.17
C LEU A 11 6.62 -20.29 12.59
N SER A 12 5.70 -20.83 11.78
CA SER A 12 4.26 -20.88 12.08
C SER A 12 3.90 -22.07 12.97
N GLY A 13 4.50 -23.23 12.70
CA GLY A 13 4.29 -24.47 13.44
C GLY A 13 4.89 -24.45 14.85
N LEU A 14 6.06 -23.84 15.05
CA LEU A 14 6.70 -23.80 16.37
C LEU A 14 5.96 -22.93 17.40
N LEU A 15 5.20 -21.91 16.97
CA LEU A 15 4.47 -21.02 17.90
C LEU A 15 3.03 -21.51 18.19
N GLY A 16 2.40 -22.25 17.28
CA GLY A 16 1.07 -22.84 17.48
C GLY A 16 1.05 -23.93 18.57
N ALA A 17 2.20 -24.52 18.88
CA ALA A 17 2.36 -25.47 19.98
C ALA A 17 2.41 -24.81 21.37
N LEU A 18 2.56 -23.48 21.45
CA LEU A 18 2.68 -22.74 22.72
C LEU A 18 1.36 -22.12 23.19
N THR A 19 0.24 -22.34 22.49
CA THR A 19 -1.08 -21.75 22.81
C THR A 19 -1.99 -22.63 23.67
N PHE A 20 -1.57 -23.83 24.09
CA PHE A 20 -2.37 -24.69 24.97
C PHE A 20 -1.57 -25.20 26.17
N ALA A 21 -1.39 -24.34 27.16
CA ALA A 21 -1.11 -24.77 28.53
C ALA A 21 -1.64 -23.71 29.49
N SER A 22 -2.97 -23.62 29.61
CA SER A 22 -3.60 -23.10 30.83
C SER A 22 -3.39 -24.15 31.92
N SER A 23 -2.35 -23.98 32.71
CA SER A 23 -2.28 -24.60 34.03
C SER A 23 -2.84 -23.58 35.02
N CYS A 24 -4.09 -23.77 35.42
CA CYS A 24 -4.59 -23.19 36.65
C CYS A 24 -3.88 -23.88 37.81
N SER A 25 -3.08 -23.15 38.57
CA SER A 25 -2.83 -23.48 39.96
C SER A 25 -2.85 -22.20 40.79
N LYS A 26 -3.64 -22.31 41.85
CA LYS A 26 -4.10 -21.30 42.81
C LYS A 26 -2.98 -20.48 43.47
N ASP A 27 -3.41 -19.30 43.91
CA ASP A 27 -2.93 -18.47 45.03
C ASP A 27 -1.43 -18.34 45.20
N ASN A 28 -0.89 -17.14 44.98
CA ASN A 28 0.40 -16.77 45.58
C ASN A 28 0.40 -15.32 46.07
N ASP A 29 0.59 -15.25 47.38
CA ASP A 29 0.91 -14.14 48.25
C ASP A 29 2.08 -13.31 47.71
N ASP A 30 1.92 -11.98 47.65
CA ASP A 30 2.77 -11.02 46.94
C ASP A 30 4.08 -10.66 47.70
N THR A 31 4.53 -11.52 48.63
CA THR A 31 5.70 -11.25 49.49
C THR A 31 6.69 -12.41 49.66
N ALA A 32 6.63 -13.44 48.80
CA ALA A 32 7.58 -14.55 48.85
C ALA A 32 9.02 -14.14 48.45
N PRO A 33 10.06 -14.70 49.09
CA PRO A 33 11.47 -14.35 48.86
C PRO A 33 11.93 -14.64 47.42
N VAL A 34 13.01 -13.97 46.99
CA VAL A 34 13.71 -14.17 45.71
C VAL A 34 14.24 -15.61 45.62
N GLY A 35 13.37 -16.55 45.27
CA GLY A 35 13.64 -17.97 45.31
C GLY A 35 12.66 -18.71 44.38
N ASN A 36 13.14 -19.00 43.18
CA ASN A 36 12.46 -19.66 42.05
C ASN A 36 11.48 -18.83 41.21
N VAL A 37 12.05 -17.89 40.45
CA VAL A 37 11.40 -17.34 39.26
C VAL A 37 11.36 -18.41 38.16
N ASP A 38 10.17 -18.73 37.64
CA ASP A 38 10.00 -19.66 36.52
C ASP A 38 10.35 -18.98 35.19
N LYS A 39 11.45 -19.43 34.59
CA LYS A 39 11.97 -18.94 33.30
C LYS A 39 11.76 -19.92 32.15
N THR A 40 10.97 -20.98 32.36
CA THR A 40 10.77 -22.06 31.37
C THR A 40 10.16 -21.52 30.08
N LYS A 41 9.11 -20.70 30.17
CA LYS A 41 8.46 -20.08 29.00
C LYS A 41 9.38 -19.14 28.24
N LEU A 42 10.18 -18.35 28.96
CA LEU A 42 11.14 -17.43 28.36
C LEU A 42 12.24 -18.19 27.63
N THR A 43 12.77 -19.25 28.25
CA THR A 43 13.79 -20.13 27.67
C THR A 43 13.30 -20.77 26.38
N ALA A 44 12.14 -21.43 26.42
CA ALA A 44 11.57 -22.07 25.24
C ALA A 44 11.30 -21.07 24.09
N LEU A 45 10.87 -19.85 24.42
CA LEU A 45 10.66 -18.81 23.41
C LEU A 45 11.99 -18.32 22.82
N ILE A 46 13.03 -18.09 23.63
CA ILE A 46 14.37 -17.72 23.15
C ILE A 46 14.90 -18.78 22.19
N ASP A 47 14.80 -20.06 22.55
CA ASP A 47 15.32 -21.16 21.73
C ASP A 47 14.59 -21.21 20.37
N SER A 48 13.26 -21.15 20.39
CA SER A 48 12.44 -21.12 19.17
C SER A 48 12.75 -19.91 18.28
N VAL A 49 12.87 -18.72 18.87
CA VAL A 49 13.16 -17.48 18.14
C VAL A 49 14.59 -17.50 17.57
N THR A 50 15.56 -18.04 18.30
CA THR A 50 16.96 -18.17 17.84
C THR A 50 17.06 -19.02 16.58
N VAL A 51 16.35 -20.16 16.54
CA VAL A 51 16.29 -21.01 15.35
C VAL A 51 15.71 -20.24 14.16
N GLY A 52 14.58 -19.56 14.36
CA GLY A 52 13.94 -18.76 13.31
C GLY A 52 14.83 -17.61 12.82
N TYR A 53 15.48 -16.91 13.74
CA TYR A 53 16.40 -15.81 13.46
C TYR A 53 17.59 -16.27 12.61
N ASN A 54 18.20 -17.41 12.94
CA ASN A 54 19.34 -17.95 12.21
C ASN A 54 18.96 -18.42 10.80
N ALA A 55 17.77 -18.99 10.63
CA ALA A 55 17.27 -19.43 9.32
C ALA A 55 16.82 -18.27 8.42
N ALA A 56 16.45 -17.13 9.00
CA ALA A 56 15.93 -15.99 8.25
C ALA A 56 17.00 -15.30 7.38
N VAL A 57 16.63 -15.04 6.14
CA VAL A 57 17.41 -14.26 5.18
C VAL A 57 16.74 -12.92 4.96
N GLU A 58 17.50 -11.83 4.98
CA GLU A 58 17.00 -10.52 4.60
C GLU A 58 17.18 -10.24 3.10
N GLY A 59 16.30 -9.43 2.53
CA GLY A 59 16.42 -8.93 1.18
C GLY A 59 15.06 -8.57 0.58
N ASN A 60 15.10 -8.16 -0.69
CA ASN A 60 13.92 -7.65 -1.39
C ASN A 60 13.15 -8.72 -2.17
N LYS A 61 13.56 -9.98 -2.08
CA LYS A 61 12.92 -11.09 -2.82
C LYS A 61 11.79 -11.71 -2.00
N PRO A 62 10.68 -12.11 -2.65
CA PRO A 62 9.64 -12.91 -1.99
C PRO A 62 10.21 -14.13 -1.26
N GLY A 63 9.81 -14.30 -0.01
CA GLY A 63 10.33 -15.33 0.90
C GLY A 63 11.51 -14.88 1.78
N ASN A 64 12.12 -13.72 1.52
CA ASN A 64 13.04 -13.07 2.44
C ASN A 64 12.29 -12.15 3.41
N TYR A 65 12.94 -11.77 4.50
CA TYR A 65 12.48 -10.70 5.39
C TYR A 65 13.00 -9.35 4.91
N ALA A 66 12.23 -8.28 5.10
CA ALA A 66 12.66 -6.94 4.71
C ALA A 66 14.00 -6.57 5.37
N PRO A 67 14.91 -5.87 4.66
CA PRO A 67 16.20 -5.44 5.24
C PRO A 67 16.02 -4.70 6.58
N GLY A 68 16.78 -5.10 7.60
CA GLY A 68 16.72 -4.53 8.96
C GLY A 68 15.71 -5.20 9.91
N ALA A 69 14.81 -6.06 9.43
CA ALA A 69 13.86 -6.79 10.27
C ALA A 69 14.53 -7.65 11.35
N LYS A 70 15.67 -8.26 11.03
CA LYS A 70 16.48 -9.08 11.96
C LYS A 70 17.07 -8.23 13.08
N ALA A 71 17.44 -6.97 12.84
CA ALA A 71 18.04 -6.12 13.87
C ALA A 71 17.10 -5.93 15.07
N ASN A 72 15.82 -5.61 14.81
CA ASN A 72 14.81 -5.44 15.86
C ASN A 72 14.55 -6.74 16.65
N LEU A 73 14.47 -7.87 15.94
CA LEU A 73 14.29 -9.18 16.58
C LEU A 73 15.52 -9.56 17.43
N LYS A 74 16.72 -9.25 16.96
CA LYS A 74 17.98 -9.48 17.66
C LYS A 74 18.04 -8.70 18.97
N THR A 75 17.68 -7.41 18.96
CA THR A 75 17.60 -6.60 20.18
C THR A 75 16.66 -7.23 21.22
N ALA A 76 15.46 -7.65 20.80
CA ALA A 76 14.52 -8.30 21.72
C ALA A 76 15.04 -9.65 22.25
N LEU A 77 15.74 -10.43 21.41
CA LEU A 77 16.35 -11.70 21.80
C LEU A 77 17.50 -11.51 22.80
N ASP A 78 18.33 -10.49 22.60
CA ASP A 78 19.44 -10.15 23.48
C ASP A 78 18.92 -9.72 24.87
N LEU A 79 17.94 -8.81 24.91
CA LEU A 79 17.28 -8.43 26.18
C LEU A 79 16.65 -9.65 26.87
N SER A 80 16.02 -10.54 26.11
CA SER A 80 15.42 -11.76 26.64
C SER A 80 16.46 -12.69 27.26
N THR A 81 17.64 -12.79 26.64
CA THR A 81 18.76 -13.58 27.15
C THR A 81 19.34 -12.99 28.43
N VAL A 82 19.44 -11.66 28.53
CA VAL A 82 19.82 -10.97 29.77
C VAL A 82 18.83 -11.31 30.90
N THR A 83 17.52 -11.14 30.65
CA THR A 83 16.49 -11.49 31.66
C THR A 83 16.53 -12.97 32.04
N LYS A 84 16.83 -13.87 31.09
CA LYS A 84 16.97 -15.31 31.35
C LYS A 84 18.13 -15.59 32.32
N ASN A 85 19.28 -14.95 32.12
CA ASN A 85 20.51 -15.27 32.85
C ASN A 85 20.68 -14.52 34.17
N ASP A 86 20.01 -13.39 34.36
CA ASP A 86 20.13 -12.58 35.57
C ASP A 86 19.08 -13.00 36.62
N ALA A 87 19.55 -13.42 37.81
CA ALA A 87 18.73 -13.87 38.92
C ALA A 87 18.00 -12.74 39.67
N SER A 88 18.35 -11.48 39.42
CA SER A 88 17.73 -10.31 40.06
C SER A 88 16.32 -9.99 39.54
N TYR A 89 15.96 -10.46 38.35
CA TYR A 89 14.63 -10.22 37.79
C TYR A 89 13.56 -11.09 38.45
N ASN A 90 12.47 -10.45 38.89
CA ASN A 90 11.28 -11.11 39.43
C ASN A 90 10.38 -11.72 38.33
N GLN A 91 9.34 -12.46 38.74
CA GLN A 91 8.43 -13.14 37.80
C GLN A 91 7.67 -12.17 36.89
N ALA A 92 7.29 -10.99 37.39
CA ALA A 92 6.61 -9.97 36.60
C ALA A 92 7.49 -9.48 35.45
N ALA A 93 8.78 -9.23 35.70
CA ALA A 93 9.75 -8.86 34.69
C ALA A 93 9.93 -9.96 33.63
N VAL A 94 10.06 -11.23 34.06
CA VAL A 94 10.14 -12.37 33.12
C VAL A 94 8.90 -12.47 32.23
N ASN A 95 7.71 -12.33 32.79
CA ASN A 95 6.45 -12.36 32.04
C ASN A 95 6.36 -11.20 31.03
N ALA A 96 6.78 -10.00 31.44
CA ALA A 96 6.84 -8.83 30.56
C ALA A 96 7.83 -9.05 29.39
N THR A 97 9.00 -9.64 29.67
CA THR A 97 9.99 -9.99 28.64
C THR A 97 9.45 -11.01 27.64
N VAL A 98 8.72 -12.06 28.10
CA VAL A 98 8.03 -13.00 27.20
C VAL A 98 7.04 -12.27 26.28
N ALA A 99 6.24 -11.35 26.81
CA ALA A 99 5.29 -10.58 26.02
C ALA A 99 5.99 -9.66 25.00
N ASN A 100 7.09 -9.01 25.41
CA ASN A 100 7.93 -8.19 24.53
C ASN A 100 8.52 -9.00 23.37
N LEU A 101 9.12 -10.16 23.66
CA LEU A 101 9.70 -11.02 22.63
C LEU A 101 8.63 -11.52 21.66
N ARG A 102 7.43 -11.88 22.15
CA ARG A 102 6.29 -12.25 21.27
C ARG A 102 5.88 -11.11 20.34
N ARG A 103 5.82 -9.86 20.83
CA ARG A 103 5.53 -8.70 19.98
C ARG A 103 6.59 -8.50 18.90
N ALA A 104 7.87 -8.63 19.27
CA ALA A 104 8.97 -8.54 18.31
C ALA A 104 8.89 -9.64 17.24
N VAL A 105 8.52 -10.87 17.62
CA VAL A 105 8.28 -11.98 16.68
C VAL A 105 7.12 -11.68 15.73
N THR A 106 6.02 -11.11 16.22
CA THR A 106 4.89 -10.71 15.36
C THR A 106 5.32 -9.66 14.34
N ALA A 107 6.04 -8.62 14.78
CA ALA A 107 6.57 -7.59 13.88
C ALA A 107 7.55 -8.18 12.84
N PHE A 108 8.42 -9.09 13.27
CA PHE A 108 9.34 -9.79 12.38
C PHE A 108 8.59 -10.63 11.33
N LYS A 109 7.56 -11.36 11.74
CA LYS A 109 6.71 -12.15 10.81
C LYS A 109 5.99 -11.27 9.79
N SER A 110 5.52 -10.09 10.19
CA SER A 110 4.90 -9.14 9.26
C SER A 110 5.89 -8.51 8.27
N ALA A 111 7.20 -8.61 8.51
CA ALA A 111 8.23 -8.15 7.60
C ALA A 111 8.61 -9.19 6.51
N LEU A 112 7.96 -10.36 6.48
CA LEU A 112 8.16 -11.33 5.41
C LEU A 112 7.69 -10.74 4.08
N VAL A 113 8.59 -10.61 3.12
CA VAL A 113 8.29 -10.14 1.76
C VAL A 113 7.51 -11.23 1.04
N GLN A 114 6.31 -10.91 0.57
CA GLN A 114 5.45 -11.84 -0.15
C GLN A 114 5.05 -11.27 -1.51
N GLU A 115 4.97 -12.13 -2.52
CA GLU A 115 4.24 -11.80 -3.74
C GLU A 115 2.77 -11.67 -3.39
N VAL A 116 2.19 -10.52 -3.72
CA VAL A 116 0.76 -10.33 -3.60
C VAL A 116 0.09 -11.18 -4.67
N SER A 117 -0.90 -11.98 -4.27
CA SER A 117 -1.57 -12.92 -5.19
C SER A 117 -2.00 -12.24 -6.49
N VAL A 118 -1.46 -12.74 -7.61
CA VAL A 118 -1.79 -12.28 -8.97
C VAL A 118 -3.28 -12.43 -9.31
N ALA A 119 -4.00 -13.30 -8.62
CA ALA A 119 -5.44 -13.47 -8.82
C ALA A 119 -6.26 -12.21 -8.47
N ASN A 120 -5.71 -11.34 -7.62
CA ASN A 120 -6.34 -10.08 -7.25
C ASN A 120 -5.78 -8.87 -8.02
N LEU A 121 -4.74 -9.09 -8.83
CA LEU A 121 -4.09 -8.03 -9.59
C LEU A 121 -4.91 -7.78 -10.87
N VAL A 122 -5.57 -6.63 -10.93
CA VAL A 122 -6.41 -6.20 -12.05
C VAL A 122 -5.56 -5.70 -13.20
N ALA A 123 -4.55 -4.88 -12.89
CA ALA A 123 -3.65 -4.33 -13.89
C ALA A 123 -2.29 -4.01 -13.27
N GLN A 124 -1.24 -4.13 -14.09
CA GLN A 124 0.10 -3.69 -13.75
C GLN A 124 0.72 -2.95 -14.93
N TRP A 125 0.89 -1.63 -14.80
CA TRP A 125 1.59 -0.83 -15.80
C TRP A 125 3.00 -0.55 -15.31
N LYS A 126 3.96 -1.31 -15.84
CA LYS A 126 5.37 -1.20 -15.47
C LYS A 126 6.12 -0.09 -16.20
N PHE A 127 5.55 0.43 -17.29
CA PHE A 127 6.16 1.47 -18.12
C PHE A 127 7.55 1.15 -18.68
N GLU A 128 7.84 -0.15 -18.88
CA GLU A 128 9.05 -0.67 -19.55
C GLU A 128 8.94 -0.46 -21.08
N GLY A 129 9.00 0.80 -21.50
CA GLY A 129 8.97 1.23 -22.91
C GLY A 129 7.58 1.36 -23.55
N ASN A 130 6.50 1.06 -22.82
CA ASN A 130 5.13 1.18 -23.30
C ASN A 130 4.10 1.29 -22.15
N ALA A 131 2.86 1.66 -22.49
CA ALA A 131 1.75 1.77 -21.54
C ALA A 131 0.89 0.49 -21.45
N ASN A 132 1.43 -0.68 -21.79
CA ASN A 132 0.66 -1.93 -21.75
C ASN A 132 0.53 -2.46 -20.31
N ASP A 133 -0.57 -3.17 -20.08
CA ASP A 133 -0.79 -3.93 -18.86
C ASP A 133 0.02 -5.23 -18.94
N ALA A 134 0.90 -5.46 -17.96
CA ALA A 134 1.76 -6.64 -17.88
C ALA A 134 1.01 -7.89 -17.39
N THR A 135 -0.25 -7.75 -16.96
CA THR A 135 -1.09 -8.90 -16.59
C THR A 135 -1.77 -9.53 -17.82
N THR A 136 -2.34 -10.70 -17.62
CA THR A 136 -3.18 -11.36 -18.64
C THR A 136 -4.51 -10.65 -18.91
N ASN A 137 -4.86 -9.62 -18.13
CA ASN A 137 -6.14 -8.90 -18.27
C ASN A 137 -6.12 -7.86 -19.40
N ALA A 138 -4.94 -7.51 -19.92
CA ALA A 138 -4.75 -6.62 -21.06
C ALA A 138 -5.51 -5.28 -20.95
N ASN A 139 -5.44 -4.63 -19.80
CA ASN A 139 -5.93 -3.25 -19.60
C ASN A 139 -4.92 -2.23 -20.14
N ASN A 140 -4.56 -2.37 -21.42
CA ASN A 140 -3.54 -1.54 -22.06
C ASN A 140 -3.96 -0.07 -22.12
N GLY A 141 -3.00 0.82 -21.88
CA GLY A 141 -3.17 2.25 -22.00
C GLY A 141 -2.80 2.78 -23.38
N THR A 142 -3.43 3.88 -23.78
CA THR A 142 -3.09 4.67 -24.96
C THR A 142 -2.65 6.06 -24.52
N LEU A 143 -1.52 6.54 -25.05
CA LEU A 143 -1.02 7.89 -24.78
C LEU A 143 -1.95 8.93 -25.41
N LYS A 144 -2.31 9.97 -24.66
CA LYS A 144 -3.22 11.03 -25.10
C LYS A 144 -2.70 12.41 -24.71
N SER A 145 -2.97 13.40 -25.56
CA SER A 145 -2.94 14.80 -25.15
C SER A 145 -4.23 15.16 -24.46
N GLY A 146 -4.18 16.03 -23.46
CA GLY A 146 -5.32 16.35 -22.61
C GLY A 146 -5.62 17.83 -22.50
N PRO A 147 -6.72 18.14 -21.79
CA PRO A 147 -7.21 19.49 -21.63
C PRO A 147 -6.26 20.37 -20.82
N THR A 148 -6.11 21.62 -21.24
CA THR A 148 -5.33 22.67 -20.60
C THR A 148 -6.07 24.00 -20.63
N GLY A 149 -5.52 25.01 -19.94
CA GLY A 149 -6.05 26.37 -19.93
C GLY A 149 -7.18 26.60 -18.91
N PRO A 150 -7.45 27.87 -18.55
CA PRO A 150 -8.49 28.23 -17.59
C PRO A 150 -9.89 28.22 -18.23
N GLY A 151 -10.93 28.32 -17.40
CA GLY A 151 -12.31 28.49 -17.84
C GLY A 151 -13.06 27.17 -18.07
N THR A 152 -14.14 27.22 -18.86
CA THR A 152 -15.04 26.08 -19.13
C THR A 152 -14.82 25.44 -20.50
N ALA A 153 -14.00 26.05 -21.35
CA ALA A 153 -13.65 25.54 -22.68
C ALA A 153 -12.14 25.20 -22.69
N PRO A 154 -11.76 23.96 -22.37
CA PRO A 154 -10.35 23.59 -22.32
C PRO A 154 -9.72 23.65 -23.72
N GLY A 155 -8.49 24.16 -23.79
CA GLY A 155 -7.61 23.95 -24.94
C GLY A 155 -6.95 22.56 -24.89
N ASP A 156 -6.24 22.16 -25.94
CA ASP A 156 -5.45 20.92 -25.95
C ASP A 156 -3.98 21.24 -25.62
N GLY A 157 -3.38 20.45 -24.73
CA GLY A 157 -1.97 20.62 -24.38
C GLY A 157 -0.97 20.20 -25.47
N GLY A 158 -1.41 19.46 -26.50
CA GLY A 158 -0.59 19.11 -27.66
C GLY A 158 0.61 18.18 -27.37
N THR A 159 0.74 17.68 -26.13
CA THR A 159 1.82 16.77 -25.72
C THR A 159 1.29 15.41 -25.31
N LEU A 160 2.08 14.36 -25.54
CA LEU A 160 1.84 13.01 -25.03
C LEU A 160 2.75 12.75 -23.82
N PRO A 161 2.42 11.79 -22.94
CA PRO A 161 3.38 11.33 -21.94
C PRO A 161 4.66 10.83 -22.60
N MET A 162 5.81 11.18 -22.03
CA MET A 162 7.13 10.88 -22.61
C MET A 162 7.85 9.82 -21.78
N LEU A 163 8.45 8.84 -22.44
CA LEU A 163 9.31 7.86 -21.78
C LEU A 163 10.55 8.55 -21.21
N VAL A 164 10.86 8.29 -19.94
CA VAL A 164 11.99 8.86 -19.20
C VAL A 164 12.70 7.77 -18.40
N ALA A 165 13.80 8.15 -17.74
CA ALA A 165 14.45 7.25 -16.80
C ALA A 165 13.60 7.02 -15.55
N ASP A 166 13.59 5.80 -15.03
CA ASP A 166 12.98 5.47 -13.75
C ASP A 166 13.80 5.98 -12.54
N ARG A 167 13.41 5.55 -11.35
CA ARG A 167 14.09 5.82 -10.08
C ARG A 167 15.51 5.23 -9.98
N PHE A 168 15.87 4.30 -10.86
CA PHE A 168 17.20 3.68 -10.94
C PHE A 168 18.06 4.26 -12.06
N GLY A 169 17.55 5.26 -12.79
CA GLY A 169 18.24 5.87 -13.92
C GLY A 169 18.16 5.04 -15.20
N GLN A 170 17.32 4.00 -15.27
CA GLN A 170 17.15 3.17 -16.44
C GLN A 170 16.25 3.86 -17.45
N ALA A 171 16.77 4.15 -18.64
CA ALA A 171 16.05 4.90 -19.67
C ALA A 171 14.80 4.14 -20.17
N GLY A 172 13.71 4.88 -20.36
CA GLY A 172 12.46 4.35 -20.91
C GLY A 172 11.72 3.40 -19.99
N GLN A 173 11.88 3.57 -18.68
CA GLN A 173 11.26 2.74 -17.64
C GLN A 173 10.21 3.51 -16.81
N ALA A 174 9.92 4.77 -17.16
CA ALA A 174 8.86 5.55 -16.54
C ALA A 174 8.23 6.51 -17.57
N TYR A 175 7.06 7.08 -17.25
CA TYR A 175 6.47 8.16 -18.05
C TYR A 175 6.48 9.49 -17.32
N GLU A 176 6.86 10.54 -18.03
CA GLU A 176 6.67 11.93 -17.64
C GLU A 176 5.39 12.51 -18.23
N PHE A 177 4.63 13.20 -17.39
CA PHE A 177 3.36 13.83 -17.68
C PHE A 177 3.52 15.35 -17.54
N ASN A 178 3.12 16.07 -18.59
CA ASN A 178 3.13 17.52 -18.60
C ASN A 178 2.03 18.04 -19.54
N ASN A 179 1.60 19.29 -19.31
CA ASN A 179 0.64 20.00 -20.13
C ASN A 179 -0.64 19.19 -20.41
N GLY A 180 -1.25 18.60 -19.38
CA GLY A 180 -2.49 17.82 -19.52
C GLY A 180 -2.35 16.42 -20.13
N ALA A 181 -1.17 16.04 -20.62
CA ALA A 181 -0.92 14.72 -21.19
C ALA A 181 -1.25 13.59 -20.20
N TYR A 182 -1.79 12.48 -20.70
CA TYR A 182 -2.26 11.37 -19.87
C TYR A 182 -2.26 10.05 -20.63
N ILE A 183 -2.50 8.96 -19.90
CA ILE A 183 -2.72 7.64 -20.47
C ILE A 183 -4.18 7.27 -20.24
N GLU A 184 -4.86 6.88 -21.32
CA GLU A 184 -6.25 6.44 -21.32
C GLU A 184 -6.33 4.93 -21.39
N VAL A 185 -7.06 4.31 -20.45
CA VAL A 185 -7.29 2.87 -20.39
C VAL A 185 -8.78 2.61 -20.62
N PRO A 186 -9.17 1.85 -21.66
CA PRO A 186 -10.56 1.53 -21.92
C PRO A 186 -11.27 0.92 -20.71
N TYR A 187 -12.50 1.36 -20.46
CA TYR A 187 -13.28 0.85 -19.33
C TYR A 187 -13.50 -0.67 -19.43
N LYS A 188 -13.26 -1.36 -18.31
CA LYS A 188 -13.71 -2.74 -18.07
C LYS A 188 -14.24 -2.82 -16.65
N ALA A 189 -15.24 -3.67 -16.42
CA ALA A 189 -15.84 -3.83 -15.09
C ALA A 189 -14.80 -4.23 -14.01
N ALA A 190 -13.75 -4.97 -14.38
CA ALA A 190 -12.66 -5.33 -13.47
C ALA A 190 -11.88 -4.12 -12.93
N LEU A 191 -11.84 -2.99 -13.66
CA LEU A 191 -11.24 -1.73 -13.20
C LEU A 191 -12.13 -1.02 -12.16
N ASN A 192 -13.38 -1.45 -11.97
CA ASN A 192 -14.30 -0.90 -10.97
C ASN A 192 -14.71 -1.98 -9.95
N PRO A 193 -13.75 -2.46 -9.13
CA PRO A 193 -14.03 -3.46 -8.11
C PRO A 193 -14.79 -2.85 -6.91
N GLN A 194 -15.31 -3.71 -6.03
CA GLN A 194 -16.04 -3.29 -4.81
C GLN A 194 -15.11 -2.90 -3.64
N ALA A 195 -13.84 -3.27 -3.73
CA ALA A 195 -12.74 -2.89 -2.85
C ALA A 195 -11.49 -2.75 -3.73
N LEU A 196 -10.51 -1.95 -3.32
CA LEU A 196 -9.31 -1.75 -4.14
C LEU A 196 -8.04 -1.47 -3.36
N THR A 197 -6.93 -1.67 -4.03
CA THR A 197 -5.66 -1.02 -3.71
C THR A 197 -5.03 -0.48 -4.98
N ILE A 198 -4.59 0.77 -4.95
CA ILE A 198 -3.76 1.37 -5.98
C ILE A 198 -2.39 1.65 -5.36
N SER A 199 -1.33 1.21 -6.01
CA SER A 199 0.07 1.43 -5.62
C SER A 199 0.85 1.88 -6.85
N LEU A 200 1.74 2.86 -6.67
CA LEU A 200 2.59 3.38 -7.75
C LEU A 200 3.78 4.14 -7.19
N TRP A 201 4.79 4.34 -8.02
CA TRP A 201 5.85 5.32 -7.81
C TRP A 201 5.52 6.63 -8.51
N CYS A 202 5.75 7.75 -7.85
CA CYS A 202 5.61 9.06 -8.48
C CYS A 202 6.72 10.02 -8.05
N LYS A 203 7.01 10.97 -8.93
CA LYS A 203 7.89 12.12 -8.69
C LYS A 203 7.20 13.37 -9.22
N ARG A 204 6.52 14.11 -8.34
CA ARG A 204 5.84 15.35 -8.74
C ARG A 204 6.84 16.49 -8.93
N PHE A 205 6.55 17.40 -9.86
CA PHE A 205 7.42 18.53 -10.17
C PHE A 205 6.93 19.87 -9.62
N ASP A 206 5.72 19.92 -9.06
CA ASP A 206 5.14 21.14 -8.53
C ASP A 206 4.37 20.93 -7.22
N GLY A 207 3.97 22.07 -6.64
CA GLY A 207 3.17 22.17 -5.44
C GLY A 207 1.66 22.18 -5.69
N ASN A 208 1.21 21.99 -6.93
CA ASN A 208 -0.17 22.25 -7.31
C ASN A 208 -1.13 21.25 -6.66
N ASP A 209 -2.32 21.74 -6.34
CA ASP A 209 -3.46 20.88 -6.02
C ASP A 209 -3.92 20.13 -7.27
N ALA A 210 -4.79 19.14 -7.08
CA ALA A 210 -5.39 18.41 -8.21
C ALA A 210 -4.35 17.70 -9.11
N ASN A 211 -3.29 17.15 -8.51
CA ASN A 211 -2.30 16.32 -9.20
C ASN A 211 -2.84 14.87 -9.34
N TYR A 212 -3.60 14.59 -10.40
CA TYR A 212 -4.31 13.31 -10.59
C TYR A 212 -3.39 12.16 -10.99
N LEU A 213 -3.18 11.18 -10.12
CA LEU A 213 -2.36 10.01 -10.40
C LEU A 213 -3.15 8.97 -11.20
N VAL A 214 -4.29 8.52 -10.67
CA VAL A 214 -5.20 7.54 -11.30
C VAL A 214 -6.65 7.94 -11.02
N SER A 215 -7.50 7.97 -12.04
CA SER A 215 -8.91 8.36 -11.91
C SER A 215 -9.82 7.47 -12.75
N LEU A 216 -10.94 7.04 -12.18
CA LEU A 216 -12.03 6.40 -12.88
C LEU A 216 -13.33 7.14 -12.55
N ASN A 217 -13.91 7.81 -13.56
CA ASN A 217 -15.23 8.45 -13.49
C ASN A 217 -15.43 9.38 -12.27
N ARG A 218 -14.44 10.25 -11.99
CA ARG A 218 -14.44 11.27 -10.91
C ARG A 218 -14.97 10.70 -9.56
N TRP A 219 -15.83 11.47 -8.90
CA TRP A 219 -16.40 11.22 -7.57
C TRP A 219 -17.43 10.08 -7.56
N GLN A 220 -17.92 9.62 -8.72
CA GLN A 220 -18.92 8.55 -8.79
C GLN A 220 -18.29 7.15 -8.76
N SER A 221 -16.97 7.05 -8.93
CA SER A 221 -16.22 5.81 -8.73
C SER A 221 -15.00 6.07 -7.85
N TYR A 222 -13.81 6.36 -8.38
CA TYR A 222 -12.66 6.65 -7.53
C TYR A 222 -11.65 7.54 -8.22
N LYS A 223 -10.90 8.29 -7.41
CA LYS A 223 -9.74 9.05 -7.90
C LYS A 223 -8.67 9.14 -6.82
N PHE A 224 -7.45 8.80 -7.21
CA PHE A 224 -6.26 8.91 -6.41
C PHE A 224 -5.40 10.05 -6.95
N GLN A 225 -5.16 11.05 -6.11
CA GLN A 225 -4.49 12.29 -6.49
C GLN A 225 -3.61 12.80 -5.34
N LEU A 226 -2.76 13.79 -5.65
CA LEU A 226 -2.10 14.61 -4.65
C LEU A 226 -2.84 15.97 -4.54
N GLN A 227 -3.07 16.42 -3.31
CA GLN A 227 -3.62 17.76 -2.99
C GLN A 227 -2.60 18.58 -2.20
N GLY A 228 -3.03 19.70 -1.61
CA GLY A 228 -2.25 20.67 -0.85
C GLY A 228 -0.99 20.13 -0.20
N ALA A 229 0.13 20.79 -0.49
CA ALA A 229 1.47 20.39 -0.07
C ALA A 229 1.95 19.02 -0.57
N GLY A 230 1.23 18.33 -1.45
CA GLY A 230 1.57 16.99 -1.96
C GLY A 230 0.95 15.83 -1.16
N LYS A 231 -0.15 16.07 -0.45
CA LYS A 231 -0.83 15.03 0.34
C LYS A 231 -1.52 14.00 -0.57
N PRO A 232 -1.24 12.70 -0.43
CA PRO A 232 -2.06 11.66 -1.02
C PRO A 232 -3.53 11.81 -0.60
N PHE A 233 -4.43 11.76 -1.57
CA PHE A 233 -5.86 11.99 -1.41
C PHE A 233 -6.65 10.98 -2.24
N LEU A 234 -7.63 10.33 -1.63
CA LEU A 234 -8.48 9.34 -2.27
C LEU A 234 -9.94 9.77 -2.14
N THR A 235 -10.62 9.85 -3.28
CA THR A 235 -12.09 9.83 -3.33
C THR A 235 -12.57 8.43 -3.63
N VAL A 236 -13.62 8.01 -2.93
CA VAL A 236 -14.38 6.80 -3.26
C VAL A 236 -15.88 7.09 -3.29
N GLY A 237 -16.54 6.68 -4.36
CA GLY A 237 -17.98 6.57 -4.48
C GLY A 237 -18.40 5.18 -4.00
N THR A 238 -19.12 5.13 -2.89
CA THR A 238 -19.65 3.90 -2.30
C THR A 238 -21.16 3.82 -2.51
N THR A 239 -21.75 2.68 -2.15
CA THR A 239 -23.21 2.53 -2.12
C THR A 239 -23.89 3.43 -1.07
N SER A 240 -23.13 3.99 -0.13
CA SER A 240 -23.65 4.77 0.99
C SER A 240 -23.30 6.25 0.91
N THR A 241 -22.15 6.61 0.35
CA THR A 241 -21.67 8.00 0.31
C THR A 241 -20.63 8.21 -0.80
N ILE A 242 -20.28 9.47 -1.06
CA ILE A 242 -19.04 9.84 -1.74
C ILE A 242 -18.14 10.41 -0.65
N ALA A 243 -16.95 9.82 -0.47
CA ALA A 243 -16.04 10.20 0.58
C ALA A 243 -14.69 10.66 0.03
N ASP A 244 -14.22 11.78 0.55
CA ASP A 244 -12.96 12.43 0.26
C ASP A 244 -12.09 12.39 1.51
N LYS A 245 -10.90 11.76 1.43
CA LYS A 245 -9.97 11.65 2.56
C LYS A 245 -8.53 11.86 2.09
N ASP A 246 -7.70 12.34 3.00
CA ASP A 246 -6.26 12.51 2.78
C ASP A 246 -5.40 11.67 3.73
N ALA A 247 -4.10 11.68 3.48
CA ALA A 247 -3.07 11.05 4.29
C ALA A 247 -2.72 11.83 5.58
N ASP A 248 -3.52 12.84 5.97
CA ASP A 248 -3.29 13.69 7.14
C ASP A 248 -1.95 14.44 7.07
N SER A 249 -0.93 14.00 7.82
CA SER A 249 0.42 14.58 7.81
C SER A 249 1.36 13.99 6.76
N GLY A 250 0.95 12.93 6.05
CA GLY A 250 1.77 12.31 5.01
C GLY A 250 1.94 13.19 3.77
N ILE A 251 3.18 13.52 3.41
CA ILE A 251 3.52 14.40 2.27
C ILE A 251 4.39 13.67 1.25
N VAL A 252 4.07 13.85 -0.04
CA VAL A 252 4.97 13.52 -1.16
C VAL A 252 5.87 14.72 -1.47
N PRO A 253 7.19 14.64 -1.29
CA PRO A 253 8.11 15.73 -1.63
C PRO A 253 8.16 16.03 -3.13
N ILE A 254 8.44 17.28 -3.49
CA ILE A 254 8.70 17.69 -4.88
C ILE A 254 10.05 17.13 -5.32
N ASN A 255 10.14 16.69 -6.58
CA ASN A 255 11.37 16.21 -7.23
C ASN A 255 12.03 14.99 -6.56
N THR A 256 11.26 14.18 -5.84
CA THR A 256 11.75 12.94 -5.21
C THR A 256 10.82 11.78 -5.54
N TRP A 257 11.38 10.68 -6.05
CA TRP A 257 10.64 9.44 -6.24
C TRP A 257 10.10 8.94 -4.90
N THR A 258 8.79 8.78 -4.84
CA THR A 258 8.06 8.36 -3.64
C THR A 258 7.06 7.29 -4.04
N HIS A 259 7.11 6.14 -3.36
CA HIS A 259 6.07 5.13 -3.50
C HIS A 259 4.86 5.55 -2.69
N VAL A 260 3.70 5.61 -3.33
CA VAL A 260 2.43 5.92 -2.67
C VAL A 260 1.42 4.83 -2.95
N ALA A 261 0.65 4.48 -1.93
CA ALA A 261 -0.45 3.54 -2.09
C ALA A 261 -1.66 3.96 -1.28
N VAL A 262 -2.83 3.55 -1.76
CA VAL A 262 -4.11 3.69 -1.06
C VAL A 262 -4.86 2.37 -1.13
N SER A 263 -5.54 2.01 -0.05
CA SER A 263 -6.40 0.82 -0.01
C SER A 263 -7.77 1.18 0.53
N TYR A 264 -8.80 0.56 -0.02
CA TYR A 264 -10.16 0.73 0.42
C TYR A 264 -10.93 -0.59 0.44
N THR A 265 -11.62 -0.83 1.55
CA THR A 265 -12.73 -1.79 1.71
C THR A 265 -13.79 -1.14 2.60
N ASP A 266 -15.00 -1.69 2.63
CA ASP A 266 -16.08 -1.16 3.48
C ASP A 266 -15.59 -0.96 4.93
N GLY A 267 -15.67 0.28 5.40
CA GLY A 267 -15.28 0.66 6.76
C GLY A 267 -13.78 0.88 6.98
N SER A 268 -12.92 0.76 5.96
CA SER A 268 -11.49 1.00 6.10
C SER A 268 -10.86 1.59 4.84
N MET A 269 -10.35 2.83 4.97
CA MET A 269 -9.53 3.48 3.97
C MET A 269 -8.15 3.75 4.55
N LYS A 270 -7.09 3.39 3.83
CA LYS A 270 -5.71 3.55 4.30
C LYS A 270 -4.84 4.24 3.26
N PHE A 271 -3.84 4.95 3.76
CA PHE A 271 -2.84 5.69 2.99
C PHE A 271 -1.45 5.23 3.39
N TYR A 272 -0.57 5.07 2.40
CA TYR A 272 0.79 4.61 2.60
C TYR A 272 1.79 5.47 1.83
N ILE A 273 2.95 5.71 2.44
CA ILE A 273 4.09 6.39 1.82
C ILE A 273 5.34 5.53 2.07
N ASN A 274 6.07 5.20 1.01
CA ASN A 274 7.26 4.35 1.06
C ASN A 274 7.04 3.03 1.82
N GLY A 275 5.89 2.39 1.55
CA GLY A 275 5.47 1.13 2.17
C GLY A 275 4.85 1.27 3.57
N ALA A 276 5.13 2.38 4.28
CA ALA A 276 4.64 2.61 5.63
C ALA A 276 3.19 3.16 5.64
N LEU A 277 2.35 2.61 6.52
CA LEU A 277 1.01 3.13 6.80
C LEU A 277 1.12 4.50 7.47
N VAL A 278 0.53 5.54 6.85
CA VAL A 278 0.53 6.91 7.40
C VAL A 278 -0.83 7.31 7.96
N LYS A 279 -1.93 6.76 7.43
CA LYS A 279 -3.28 7.08 7.91
C LYS A 279 -4.25 5.93 7.70
N THR A 280 -5.17 5.75 8.66
CA THR A 280 -6.37 4.93 8.52
C THR A 280 -7.60 5.78 8.85
N TRP A 281 -8.62 5.71 8.00
CA TRP A 281 -9.97 6.23 8.22
C TRP A 281 -10.95 5.06 8.33
N THR A 282 -11.84 5.11 9.32
CA THR A 282 -12.79 4.02 9.65
C THR A 282 -14.26 4.40 9.49
N ASP A 283 -14.51 5.63 9.06
CA ASP A 283 -15.82 6.27 8.95
C ASP A 283 -16.40 6.22 7.53
N VAL A 284 -15.65 5.72 6.54
CA VAL A 284 -16.13 5.56 5.15
C VAL A 284 -16.81 4.20 4.98
N LYS A 285 -18.12 4.19 4.69
CA LYS A 285 -18.97 2.99 4.69
C LYS A 285 -19.50 2.61 3.30
N GLY A 286 -19.86 1.33 3.14
CA GLY A 286 -20.41 0.69 1.94
C GLY A 286 -19.32 0.23 0.97
N PRO A 287 -19.49 -0.85 0.20
CA PRO A 287 -18.58 -1.19 -0.88
C PRO A 287 -18.53 -0.08 -1.94
N LEU A 288 -17.45 -0.05 -2.75
CA LEU A 288 -17.42 0.78 -3.94
C LEU A 288 -18.60 0.41 -4.84
N LYS A 289 -19.30 1.43 -5.33
CA LYS A 289 -20.43 1.22 -6.23
C LYS A 289 -19.95 1.02 -7.66
N THR A 290 -20.81 0.37 -8.44
CA THR A 290 -20.64 0.31 -9.89
C THR A 290 -20.77 1.71 -10.48
N ALA A 291 -19.87 2.04 -11.40
CA ALA A 291 -19.85 3.30 -12.11
C ALA A 291 -21.17 3.45 -12.90
N PRO A 292 -21.87 4.59 -12.77
CA PRO A 292 -23.17 4.79 -13.39
C PRO A 292 -23.11 4.77 -14.93
N GLN A 293 -21.93 4.97 -15.50
CA GLN A 293 -21.66 4.82 -16.93
C GLN A 293 -20.20 4.43 -17.15
N ALA A 294 -19.92 3.80 -18.29
CA ALA A 294 -18.56 3.48 -18.69
C ALA A 294 -17.80 4.76 -19.05
N VAL A 295 -16.70 5.01 -18.34
CA VAL A 295 -15.73 6.07 -18.64
C VAL A 295 -14.34 5.43 -18.59
N PRO A 296 -13.48 5.61 -19.61
CA PRO A 296 -12.10 5.16 -19.54
C PRO A 296 -11.39 5.62 -18.26
N LEU A 297 -10.53 4.76 -17.72
CA LEU A 297 -9.64 5.12 -16.63
C LEU A 297 -8.53 6.02 -17.17
N CYS A 298 -8.16 7.03 -16.40
CA CYS A 298 -7.06 7.92 -16.71
C CYS A 298 -5.91 7.73 -15.73
N ILE A 299 -4.69 7.68 -16.25
CA ILE A 299 -3.45 7.84 -15.49
C ILE A 299 -2.90 9.22 -15.85
N GLY A 300 -2.71 10.09 -14.85
CA GLY A 300 -2.22 11.46 -15.03
C GLY A 300 -3.29 12.53 -15.25
N GLN A 301 -4.58 12.19 -15.24
CA GLN A 301 -5.68 13.13 -15.54
C GLN A 301 -6.97 12.74 -14.80
N GLN A 302 -7.85 13.71 -14.55
CA GLN A 302 -9.13 13.49 -13.89
C GLN A 302 -10.15 12.71 -14.76
N LEU A 303 -10.26 13.07 -16.03
CA LEU A 303 -11.17 12.46 -17.01
C LEU A 303 -10.54 12.40 -18.40
N PRO A 304 -11.03 11.51 -19.28
CA PRO A 304 -10.69 11.57 -20.69
C PRO A 304 -11.05 12.93 -21.28
N LYS A 305 -10.20 13.44 -22.18
CA LYS A 305 -10.38 14.75 -22.84
C LYS A 305 -11.77 14.88 -23.48
N ASP A 306 -12.20 13.84 -24.19
CA ASP A 306 -13.44 13.84 -24.97
C ASP A 306 -14.71 13.69 -24.10
N VAL A 307 -14.55 13.48 -22.79
CA VAL A 307 -15.66 13.38 -21.83
C VAL A 307 -15.98 14.73 -21.21
N TYR A 308 -15.03 15.67 -21.15
CA TYR A 308 -15.30 17.00 -20.60
C TYR A 308 -16.40 17.72 -21.39
N ASN A 309 -17.31 18.36 -20.65
CA ASN A 309 -18.49 19.08 -21.16
C ASN A 309 -19.47 18.20 -21.97
N SER A 310 -19.32 16.87 -21.96
CA SER A 310 -20.29 15.96 -22.55
C SER A 310 -21.53 15.80 -21.65
N THR A 311 -22.66 15.42 -22.24
CA THR A 311 -23.86 15.10 -21.46
C THR A 311 -23.72 13.73 -20.79
N PRO A 312 -23.89 13.62 -19.46
CA PRO A 312 -23.90 12.31 -18.79
C PRO A 312 -25.05 11.43 -19.28
N THR A 313 -24.78 10.12 -19.41
CA THR A 313 -25.76 9.11 -19.84
C THR A 313 -26.09 8.10 -18.74
N GLY A 314 -25.34 8.11 -17.63
CA GLY A 314 -25.53 7.22 -16.48
C GLY A 314 -26.48 7.73 -15.40
N GLY A 315 -27.32 8.73 -15.71
CA GLY A 315 -28.26 9.32 -14.74
C GLY A 315 -27.61 10.26 -13.72
N GLN A 316 -26.36 10.69 -13.94
CA GLN A 316 -25.77 11.80 -13.17
C GLN A 316 -26.44 13.14 -13.50
N ALA A 317 -26.33 14.09 -12.58
CA ALA A 317 -26.85 15.44 -12.78
C ALA A 317 -26.23 16.14 -13.99
N THR A 318 -26.99 17.04 -14.62
CA THR A 318 -26.49 17.96 -15.65
C THR A 318 -25.26 18.72 -15.13
N GLY A 319 -24.26 18.88 -15.99
CA GLY A 319 -23.00 19.55 -15.64
C GLY A 319 -21.98 18.68 -14.91
N TYR A 320 -22.29 17.40 -14.65
CA TYR A 320 -21.37 16.49 -13.96
C TYR A 320 -19.97 16.39 -14.63
N PHE A 321 -19.93 16.55 -15.95
CA PHE A 321 -18.70 16.52 -16.74
C PHE A 321 -18.13 17.89 -17.10
N ASP A 322 -18.67 18.97 -16.53
CA ASP A 322 -18.15 20.30 -16.80
C ASP A 322 -16.67 20.39 -16.42
N TYR A 323 -15.94 21.11 -17.26
CA TYR A 323 -14.56 21.49 -17.04
C TYR A 323 -14.51 22.75 -16.17
N TYR A 324 -13.73 22.70 -15.08
CA TYR A 324 -13.58 23.82 -14.14
C TYR A 324 -12.14 24.36 -14.09
N GLY A 325 -11.27 23.88 -14.98
CA GLY A 325 -9.84 24.18 -14.97
C GLY A 325 -8.96 22.93 -15.01
N PRO A 326 -7.63 23.13 -15.13
CA PRO A 326 -6.69 22.04 -15.34
C PRO A 326 -6.63 21.13 -14.11
N ALA A 327 -6.71 19.83 -14.34
CA ALA A 327 -6.82 18.80 -13.31
C ALA A 327 -5.97 17.57 -13.68
N PHE A 328 -4.66 17.76 -13.82
CA PHE A 328 -3.73 16.76 -14.31
C PHE A 328 -2.46 16.68 -13.46
N PHE A 329 -1.76 15.56 -13.57
CA PHE A 329 -0.47 15.36 -12.91
C PHE A 329 0.66 16.01 -13.71
N LYS A 330 1.58 16.66 -12.99
CA LYS A 330 2.84 17.16 -13.54
C LYS A 330 4.02 16.51 -12.85
N GLY A 331 4.67 15.59 -13.55
CA GLY A 331 5.77 14.81 -12.98
C GLY A 331 5.94 13.46 -13.65
N GLN A 332 6.63 12.55 -12.97
CA GLN A 332 6.90 11.20 -13.47
C GLN A 332 6.12 10.15 -12.67
N ILE A 333 5.60 9.13 -13.34
CA ILE A 333 4.93 7.97 -12.73
C ILE A 333 5.57 6.70 -13.24
N ASP A 334 5.64 5.70 -12.37
CA ASP A 334 6.19 4.37 -12.66
C ASP A 334 5.45 3.30 -11.81
N ASP A 335 5.54 2.04 -12.24
CA ASP A 335 5.23 0.83 -11.46
C ASP A 335 3.80 0.78 -10.86
N ILE A 336 2.79 1.14 -11.66
CA ILE A 336 1.41 1.18 -11.19
C ILE A 336 0.84 -0.23 -11.05
N ARG A 337 0.22 -0.53 -9.91
CA ARG A 337 -0.55 -1.74 -9.63
C ARG A 337 -1.95 -1.38 -9.15
N LEU A 338 -2.96 -2.04 -9.72
CA LEU A 338 -4.36 -1.98 -9.28
C LEU A 338 -4.81 -3.37 -8.83
N TYR A 339 -5.30 -3.47 -7.60
CA TYR A 339 -5.86 -4.70 -7.04
C TYR A 339 -7.36 -4.55 -6.79
N ASN A 340 -8.11 -5.65 -6.90
CA ASN A 340 -9.57 -5.71 -6.65
C ASN A 340 -9.94 -5.99 -5.18
N ARG A 341 -9.01 -5.72 -4.25
CA ARG A 341 -9.21 -5.83 -2.81
C ARG A 341 -8.33 -4.83 -2.07
N ALA A 342 -8.66 -4.57 -0.81
CA ALA A 342 -7.73 -3.92 0.09
C ALA A 342 -6.57 -4.87 0.43
N LEU A 343 -5.35 -4.45 0.14
CA LEU A 343 -4.14 -5.09 0.62
C LEU A 343 -3.91 -4.82 2.11
N THR A 344 -3.24 -5.76 2.77
CA THR A 344 -2.76 -5.58 4.14
C THR A 344 -1.52 -4.68 4.18
N ASP A 345 -1.21 -4.14 5.36
CA ASP A 345 -0.04 -3.26 5.54
C ASP A 345 1.27 -3.98 5.16
N ALA A 346 1.38 -5.28 5.46
CA ALA A 346 2.53 -6.11 5.10
C ALA A 346 2.65 -6.35 3.58
N GLU A 347 1.53 -6.47 2.87
CA GLU A 347 1.51 -6.63 1.42
C GLU A 347 1.95 -5.34 0.71
N VAL A 348 1.47 -4.18 1.16
CA VAL A 348 1.91 -2.88 0.64
C VAL A 348 3.41 -2.65 0.92
N GLN A 349 3.87 -2.98 2.13
CA GLN A 349 5.28 -2.91 2.48
C GLN A 349 6.13 -3.87 1.61
N SER A 350 5.62 -5.06 1.28
CA SER A 350 6.30 -6.01 0.40
C SER A 350 6.49 -5.46 -1.00
N ILE A 351 5.43 -4.88 -1.60
CA ILE A 351 5.48 -4.22 -2.92
C ILE A 351 6.59 -3.16 -2.94
N TYR A 352 6.54 -2.21 -1.99
CA TYR A 352 7.57 -1.18 -1.87
C TYR A 352 8.98 -1.77 -1.72
N THR A 353 9.13 -2.84 -0.93
CA THR A 353 10.44 -3.44 -0.68
C THR A 353 11.01 -4.12 -1.92
N ILE A 354 10.16 -4.76 -2.73
CA ILE A 354 10.54 -5.37 -4.02
C ILE A 354 10.98 -4.29 -5.02
N GLU A 355 10.33 -3.12 -4.97
CA GLU A 355 10.47 -2.09 -6.00
C GLU A 355 11.40 -0.93 -5.63
N LYS A 356 11.77 -0.69 -4.38
CA LYS A 356 12.57 0.49 -4.01
C LYS A 356 14.03 0.46 -4.42
#